data_AF-A0A932LDD8-F1
#
_entry.id   AF-A0A932LDD8-F1
#
_cell.length_a   1.000
_cell.length_b   1.000
_cell.length_c   1.000
_cell.angle_alpha   90.00
_cell.angle_beta   90.00
_cell.angle_gamma   90.00
#
_symmetry.space_group_name_H-M   'P 1'
#
loop_
_entity.id
_entity.type
_entity.pdbx_description
1 polymer ?
#
loop_
_entity_poly.entity_id
_entity_poly.type
_entity_poly.pdbx_seq_one_letter_code
_entity_poly.pdbx_strand_id
1 'polypeptide(L)'
;MSDNPPKATHDHQSGQVDAVLEFLKRTRSELRSLRRVRVWTDKLHVIDVNGDYFEIRGLGYTQPDIVPVLQNINTAFNKDTIHEPTTGEYKELNTGRRYTWAQDRVM
;
A
#
# COMPACT_ATOMS: atom_id res chain seq x y z
N MET A 1 4.19 16.63 14.63
CA MET A 1 3.55 16.00 13.46
C MET A 1 2.27 15.41 13.99
N SER A 2 1.11 15.89 13.54
CA SER A 2 -0.17 15.41 14.08
C SER A 2 -0.33 13.93 13.75
N ASP A 3 -0.34 13.08 14.78
CA ASP A 3 -0.67 11.65 14.67
C ASP A 3 -2.16 11.56 14.29
N ASN A 4 -2.45 11.61 13.00
CA ASN A 4 -3.79 11.32 12.53
C ASN A 4 -3.99 9.80 12.64
N PRO A 5 -5.06 9.31 13.27
CA PRO A 5 -5.33 7.87 13.30
C PRO A 5 -5.55 7.37 11.86
N PRO A 6 -5.25 6.08 11.59
CA PRO A 6 -5.52 5.51 10.27
C PRO A 6 -7.02 5.63 9.96
N LYS A 7 -7.37 6.09 8.76
CA LYS A 7 -8.78 6.20 8.35
C LYS A 7 -9.47 4.85 8.31
N ALA A 8 -8.73 3.84 7.87
CA ALA A 8 -9.17 2.46 7.85
C ALA A 8 -7.98 1.55 8.12
N THR A 9 -8.24 0.45 8.82
CA THR A 9 -7.24 -0.58 9.12
C THR A 9 -7.73 -1.93 8.61
N HIS A 10 -6.83 -2.74 8.05
CA HIS A 10 -7.11 -4.10 7.62
C HIS A 10 -6.00 -5.05 8.12
N ASP A 11 -6.39 -6.19 8.69
CA ASP A 11 -5.46 -7.22 9.14
C ASP A 11 -5.33 -8.28 8.04
N HIS A 12 -4.19 -8.27 7.32
CA HIS A 12 -3.86 -9.23 6.29
C HIS A 12 -3.40 -10.56 6.90
N GLN A 13 -3.95 -11.66 6.38
CA GLN A 13 -3.44 -13.01 6.62
C GLN A 13 -2.70 -13.49 5.38
N SER A 14 -1.50 -14.09 5.56
CA SER A 14 -0.68 -14.55 4.43
C SER A 14 -1.48 -15.46 3.48
N GLY A 15 -1.45 -15.14 2.19
CA GLY A 15 -2.22 -15.83 1.15
C GLY A 15 -3.61 -15.24 0.87
N GLN A 16 -4.06 -14.21 1.59
CA GLN A 16 -5.36 -13.55 1.37
C GLN A 16 -5.23 -12.18 0.67
N VAL A 17 -4.44 -12.11 -0.40
CA VAL A 17 -4.24 -10.87 -1.18
C VAL A 17 -5.59 -10.28 -1.64
N ASP A 18 -6.53 -11.12 -2.05
CA ASP A 18 -7.83 -10.68 -2.56
C ASP A 18 -8.63 -9.87 -1.52
N ALA A 19 -8.54 -10.22 -0.24
CA ALA A 19 -9.20 -9.49 0.84
C ALA A 19 -8.61 -8.07 1.00
N VAL A 20 -7.29 -7.93 0.85
CA VAL A 20 -6.62 -6.61 0.86
C VAL A 20 -7.04 -5.78 -0.34
N LEU A 21 -7.09 -6.39 -1.53
CA LEU A 21 -7.50 -5.70 -2.75
C LEU A 21 -8.97 -5.26 -2.69
N GLU A 22 -9.86 -6.09 -2.15
CA GLU A 22 -11.26 -5.75 -1.94
C GLU A 22 -11.41 -4.62 -0.91
N PHE A 23 -10.66 -4.69 0.20
CA PHE A 23 -10.60 -3.62 1.19
C PHE A 23 -10.21 -2.29 0.53
N LEU A 24 -9.09 -2.27 -0.20
CA LEU A 24 -8.60 -1.09 -0.91
C LEU A 24 -9.61 -0.55 -1.93
N LYS A 25 -10.29 -1.45 -2.65
CA LYS A 25 -11.36 -1.08 -3.61
C LYS A 25 -12.55 -0.44 -2.90
N ARG A 26 -12.96 -0.96 -1.75
CA ARG A 26 -14.10 -0.46 -0.95
C ARG A 26 -13.80 0.89 -0.31
N THR A 27 -12.60 1.05 0.22
CA THR A 27 -12.20 2.26 0.99
C THR A 27 -11.58 3.34 0.11
N ARG A 28 -11.27 3.05 -1.17
CA ARG A 28 -10.67 4.00 -2.12
C ARG A 28 -11.30 5.39 -2.13
N SER A 29 -12.62 5.52 -1.94
CA SER A 29 -13.32 6.81 -1.94
C SER A 29 -13.00 7.70 -0.73
N GLU A 30 -12.46 7.13 0.36
CA GLU A 30 -12.13 7.86 1.58
C GLU A 30 -10.77 8.59 1.50
N LEU A 31 -9.91 8.20 0.54
CA LEU A 31 -8.67 8.88 0.19
C LEU A 31 -8.83 9.66 -1.11
N ARG A 32 -8.17 10.82 -1.23
CA ARG A 32 -8.27 11.65 -2.43
C ARG A 32 -7.42 11.12 -3.57
N SER A 33 -6.12 11.38 -3.49
CA SER A 33 -5.15 10.95 -4.49
C SER A 33 -3.96 10.38 -3.74
N LEU A 34 -3.62 9.12 -4.02
CA LEU A 34 -2.47 8.50 -3.38
C LEU A 34 -1.21 9.26 -3.77
N ARG A 35 -0.35 9.49 -2.78
CA ARG A 35 0.91 10.21 -2.95
C ARG A 35 2.10 9.28 -2.78
N ARG A 36 2.08 8.46 -1.74
CA ARG A 36 3.19 7.59 -1.36
C ARG A 36 2.70 6.41 -0.54
N VAL A 37 3.55 5.41 -0.43
CA VAL A 37 3.32 4.20 0.33
C VAL A 37 4.53 3.98 1.23
N ARG A 38 4.31 3.50 2.44
CA ARG A 38 5.39 3.08 3.35
C ARG A 38 5.23 1.62 3.68
N VAL A 39 6.29 0.85 3.49
CA VAL A 39 6.30 -0.60 3.68
C VAL A 39 7.30 -0.95 4.77
N TRP A 40 6.81 -1.52 5.88
CA TRP A 40 7.61 -2.09 6.95
C TRP A 40 7.76 -3.61 6.73
N THR A 41 8.34 -4.32 7.69
CA THR A 41 8.42 -5.78 7.72
C THR A 41 7.07 -6.48 7.95
N ASP A 42 6.15 -5.79 8.62
CA ASP A 42 4.89 -6.35 9.14
C ASP A 42 3.66 -5.52 8.78
N LYS A 43 3.82 -4.33 8.20
CA LYS A 43 2.71 -3.44 7.85
C LYS A 43 2.98 -2.58 6.63
N LEU A 44 1.89 -2.08 6.06
CA LEU A 44 1.84 -1.23 4.89
C LEU A 44 0.97 0.00 5.19
N HIS A 45 1.49 1.19 4.92
CA HIS A 45 0.70 2.43 4.95
C HIS A 45 0.51 2.98 3.54
N VAL A 46 -0.74 3.23 3.17
CA VAL A 46 -1.11 3.86 1.89
C VAL A 46 -1.50 5.30 2.18
N ILE A 47 -0.71 6.28 1.73
CA ILE A 47 -0.82 7.68 2.15
C ILE A 47 -1.24 8.56 0.96
N ASP A 48 -2.23 9.42 1.18
CA ASP A 48 -2.73 10.37 0.19
C ASP A 48 -2.03 11.74 0.22
N VAL A 49 -2.44 12.63 -0.68
CA VAL A 49 -1.88 13.99 -0.79
C VAL A 49 -2.12 14.88 0.44
N ASN A 50 -3.18 14.61 1.22
CA ASN A 50 -3.54 15.35 2.43
C ASN A 50 -2.83 14.80 3.67
N GLY A 51 -2.19 13.63 3.56
CA GLY A 51 -1.54 12.94 4.68
C GLY A 51 -2.47 11.98 5.41
N ASP A 52 -3.70 11.77 4.90
CA ASP A 52 -4.55 10.69 5.37
C ASP A 52 -3.98 9.36 4.87
N TYR A 53 -4.16 8.30 5.67
CA TYR A 53 -3.63 6.99 5.31
C TYR A 53 -4.52 5.83 5.76
N PHE A 54 -4.34 4.72 5.05
CA PHE A 54 -4.80 3.41 5.46
C PHE A 54 -3.64 2.57 5.99
N GLU A 55 -3.93 1.75 6.98
CA GLU A 55 -2.99 0.80 7.55
C GLU A 55 -3.41 -0.63 7.18
N ILE A 56 -2.49 -1.41 6.63
CA ILE A 56 -2.67 -2.85 6.41
C ILE A 56 -1.61 -3.55 7.25
N ARG A 57 -2.04 -4.31 8.26
CA ARG A 57 -1.17 -5.08 9.17
C ARG A 57 -0.98 -6.49 8.63
N GLY A 58 0.12 -7.14 8.97
CA GLY A 58 0.47 -8.47 8.45
C GLY A 58 1.03 -8.47 7.02
N LEU A 59 1.12 -7.31 6.38
CA LEU A 59 1.61 -7.15 5.01
C LEU A 59 2.79 -6.18 4.98
N GLY A 60 4.00 -6.73 4.96
CA GLY A 60 5.24 -5.99 4.80
C GLY A 60 5.97 -6.34 3.51
N TYR A 61 7.24 -5.91 3.44
CA TYR A 61 8.05 -6.12 2.25
C TYR A 61 8.62 -7.55 2.14
N THR A 62 8.58 -8.36 3.21
CA THR A 62 9.08 -9.75 3.19
C THR A 62 8.07 -10.72 2.61
N GLN A 63 6.79 -10.34 2.59
CA GLN A 63 5.68 -11.16 2.12
C GLN A 63 5.54 -11.04 0.60
N PRO A 64 5.36 -12.15 -0.14
CA PRO A 64 5.18 -12.10 -1.61
C PRO A 64 3.91 -11.33 -2.01
N ASP A 65 2.91 -11.34 -1.13
CA ASP A 65 1.62 -10.66 -1.25
C ASP A 65 1.74 -9.14 -1.43
N ILE A 66 2.88 -8.53 -1.08
CA ILE A 66 3.08 -7.09 -1.23
C ILE A 66 3.13 -6.65 -2.70
N VAL A 67 3.65 -7.49 -3.58
CA VAL A 67 3.83 -7.19 -5.00
C VAL A 67 2.49 -6.90 -5.68
N PRO A 68 1.47 -7.78 -5.64
CA PRO A 68 0.18 -7.50 -6.26
C PRO A 68 -0.53 -6.29 -5.63
N VAL A 69 -0.37 -6.05 -4.32
CA VAL A 69 -0.94 -4.88 -3.65
C VAL A 69 -0.29 -3.58 -4.13
N LEU A 70 1.04 -3.51 -4.18
CA LEU A 70 1.77 -2.34 -4.68
C LEU A 70 1.46 -2.06 -6.15
N GLN A 71 1.30 -3.12 -6.96
CA GLN A 71 0.85 -2.99 -8.35
C GLN A 71 -0.57 -2.43 -8.43
N ASN A 72 -1.50 -2.89 -7.58
CA ASN A 72 -2.88 -2.44 -7.56
C ASN A 72 -3.01 -0.94 -7.25
N ILE A 73 -2.15 -0.37 -6.41
CA ILE A 73 -2.12 1.06 -6.10
C ILE A 73 -1.14 1.85 -6.97
N ASN A 74 -0.67 1.24 -8.07
CA ASN A 74 0.25 1.82 -9.05
C ASN A 74 1.51 2.43 -8.41
N THR A 75 2.09 1.71 -7.44
CA THR A 75 3.34 2.13 -6.80
C THR A 75 4.51 1.95 -7.76
N ALA A 76 5.42 2.92 -7.80
CA ALA A 76 6.70 2.75 -8.47
C ALA A 76 7.66 1.97 -7.57
N PHE A 77 7.96 0.72 -7.93
CA PHE A 77 8.91 -0.13 -7.20
C PHE A 77 9.61 -1.10 -8.16
N ASN A 78 10.75 -1.65 -7.71
CA ASN A 78 11.42 -2.75 -8.38
C ASN A 78 11.04 -4.07 -7.68
N LYS A 79 10.51 -5.03 -8.45
CA LYS A 79 10.08 -6.35 -7.94
C LYS A 79 11.24 -7.18 -7.40
N ASP A 80 12.44 -6.99 -7.94
CA ASP A 80 13.60 -7.78 -7.56
C ASP A 80 14.14 -7.32 -6.19
N THR A 81 14.04 -6.03 -5.90
CA THR A 81 14.61 -5.42 -4.68
C THR A 81 13.57 -5.08 -3.62
N ILE A 82 12.27 -5.24 -3.90
CA ILE A 82 11.23 -4.92 -2.91
C ILE A 82 11.35 -5.79 -1.67
N HIS A 83 11.83 -7.03 -1.81
CA HIS A 83 11.99 -7.96 -0.69
C HIS A 83 13.30 -7.80 0.10
N GLU A 84 14.25 -7.01 -0.42
CA GLU A 84 15.52 -6.78 0.27
C GLU A 84 15.29 -5.98 1.57
N PRO A 85 16.07 -6.20 2.64
CA PRO A 85 15.99 -5.36 3.82
C PRO A 85 16.37 -3.90 3.48
N THR A 86 15.79 -2.95 4.20
CA THR A 86 16.19 -1.53 4.12
C THR A 86 16.88 -1.11 5.42
N THR A 87 17.75 -0.11 5.35
CA THR A 87 18.44 0.47 6.53
C THR A 87 17.53 1.37 7.36
N GLY A 88 16.43 1.85 6.79
CA GLY A 88 15.41 2.62 7.49
C GLY A 88 14.39 1.73 8.21
N GLU A 89 13.49 2.35 8.97
CA GLU A 89 12.38 1.63 9.60
C GLU A 89 11.37 1.11 8.56
N TYR A 90 11.24 1.81 7.43
CA TYR A 90 10.34 1.48 6.33
C TYR A 90 10.90 1.88 4.97
N LYS A 91 10.43 1.22 3.92
CA LYS A 91 10.64 1.64 2.53
C LYS A 91 9.56 2.65 2.14
N GLU A 92 9.95 3.88 1.78
CA GLU A 92 9.02 4.88 1.23
C GLU A 92 9.05 4.84 -0.30
N LEU A 93 7.88 4.63 -0.90
CA LEU A 93 7.70 4.48 -2.34
C LEU A 93 6.68 5.49 -2.85
N ASN A 94 6.89 6.06 -4.02
CA ASN A 94 5.93 6.99 -4.62
C ASN A 94 4.85 6.22 -5.39
N THR A 95 3.61 6.66 -5.29
CA THR A 95 2.53 6.19 -6.17
C THR A 95 2.51 6.98 -7.47
N GLY A 96 2.04 6.36 -8.54
CA GLY A 96 1.94 7.00 -9.85
C GLY A 96 1.01 8.21 -9.82
N ARG A 97 1.54 9.38 -10.23
CA ARG A 97 0.84 10.69 -10.19
C ARG A 97 -0.41 10.80 -11.08
N ARG A 98 -0.59 9.91 -12.06
CA ARG A 98 -1.68 10.01 -13.06
C ARG A 98 -2.81 9.00 -12.87
N TYR A 99 -2.56 7.86 -12.23
CA TYR A 99 -3.55 6.79 -12.03
C TYR A 99 -3.24 6.07 -10.72
N THR A 100 -3.62 6.65 -9.60
CA THR A 100 -3.22 6.15 -8.26
C THR A 100 -3.83 4.81 -7.89
N TRP A 101 -4.76 4.33 -8.70
CA TRP A 101 -5.34 3.01 -8.58
C TRP A 101 -5.16 2.40 -9.95
N ALA A 102 -4.44 1.28 -10.02
CA ALA A 102 -4.30 0.51 -11.24
C ALA A 102 -5.72 0.31 -11.77
N GLN A 103 -5.99 1.01 -12.87
CA GLN A 103 -7.22 0.92 -13.59
C GLN A 103 -7.44 -0.57 -13.87
N ASP A 104 -8.66 -1.04 -13.58
CA ASP A 104 -9.13 -2.39 -13.87
C ASP A 104 -8.57 -2.80 -15.24
N ARG A 105 -7.52 -3.63 -15.27
CA ARG A 105 -6.91 -4.10 -16.52
C ARG A 105 -7.79 -5.23 -17.05
N VAL A 106 -9.03 -4.90 -17.37
CA VAL A 106 -9.90 -5.74 -18.19
C VAL A 106 -9.71 -5.27 -19.63
N MET A 107 -9.06 -6.17 -20.38
CA MET A 107 -8.84 -6.24 -21.84
C MET A 107 -7.83 -5.28 -22.47
#